data_AF-A0A7X2BR63-F1
#
_entry.id   AF-A0A7X2BR63-F1
#
_cell.length_a   1.000
_cell.length_b   1.000
_cell.length_c   1.000
_cell.angle_alpha   90.00
_cell.angle_beta   90.00
_cell.angle_gamma   90.00
#
_symmetry.space_group_name_H-M   'P 1'
#
loop_
_entity.id
_entity.type
_entity.pdbx_description
1 polymer ?
#
loop_
_entity_poly.entity_id
_entity_poly.type
_entity_poly.pdbx_seq_one_letter_code
_entity_poly.pdbx_strand_id
1 'polypeptide(L)'
;MNAYLMEALRQIMQQIKTTLDEHGDEITTTLQRVALGELKPVETLSPEELECARELFGWVAKHDPLKVWAKVEPLLPELIGSAADIALDEIFVDPGFGELPPSLKKLKDKRTLARLGVLLASYICYDQFHYPQPETGVYNISGSAFEKLKWVYRYWFNQLEVAELGSGLEAFFASQRLEFFNLTDPTPDPDSTIASVSVSCAGDLLAVDVLTPENTEHLFDAITDFYSSADIVSANLESTVDKNQEPGRNQQPGEPARMNTSEAMFDKFRHEAKINFFSTATNHAMDYGESGVLATLDVLKRSGAMYAGTAASQAEQNEVVIFEKDGIKVALLAYTFDLNGHLVPEGKSYLANEVRFNDVNPPPDYTLIKKQVAAAQAKGADWIIAYCHWGWEFEMYPHVNIVDAAHKVIECGVDTILGNHPHVSQPAQLIPRTGKQDALVIYAFGDFVSYHPESRNSKLAYSVKFNIGKVKGSTGLFNLQALPLYIVNRDLGKKRFDCRIVKFFDVLERPTEFGLTELEISQLPHLRDKVWNDILSPLSSIAQRFDA
;
A
#
# COMPACT_ATOMS: atom_id res chain seq x y z
N MET A 1 -22.04 -17.22 -16.41
CA MET A 1 -21.14 -16.87 -15.29
C MET A 1 -20.18 -18.03 -15.04
N ASN A 2 -18.87 -17.80 -14.87
CA ASN A 2 -17.90 -18.88 -14.62
C ASN A 2 -18.14 -19.52 -13.22
N ALA A 3 -17.92 -20.82 -13.05
CA ALA A 3 -18.13 -21.59 -11.82
C ALA A 3 -17.40 -20.98 -10.61
N TYR A 4 -16.22 -20.40 -10.82
CA TYR A 4 -15.46 -19.69 -9.78
C TYR A 4 -16.23 -18.48 -9.21
N LEU A 5 -16.79 -17.64 -10.09
CA LEU A 5 -17.53 -16.44 -9.68
C LEU A 5 -18.82 -16.80 -8.92
N MET A 6 -19.46 -17.91 -9.31
CA MET A 6 -20.61 -18.45 -8.58
C MET A 6 -20.24 -18.91 -7.17
N GLU A 7 -19.11 -19.59 -7.01
CA GLU A 7 -18.66 -20.04 -5.69
C GLU A 7 -18.24 -18.87 -4.80
N ALA A 8 -17.51 -17.89 -5.36
CA ALA A 8 -17.14 -16.66 -4.67
C ALA A 8 -18.39 -15.90 -4.17
N LEU A 9 -19.42 -15.79 -5.03
CA LEU A 9 -20.68 -15.17 -4.66
C LEU A 9 -21.38 -15.91 -3.52
N ARG A 10 -21.41 -17.26 -3.55
CA ARG A 10 -22.01 -18.06 -2.47
C ARG A 10 -21.32 -17.84 -1.12
N GLN A 11 -20.00 -17.76 -1.11
CA GLN A 11 -19.24 -17.51 0.13
C GLN A 11 -19.60 -16.16 0.75
N ILE A 12 -19.64 -15.11 -0.08
CA ILE A 12 -20.06 -13.77 0.36
C ILE A 12 -21.51 -13.79 0.89
N MET A 13 -22.42 -14.40 0.12
CA MET A 13 -23.83 -14.49 0.48
C MET A 13 -24.03 -15.23 1.80
N GLN A 14 -23.33 -16.33 2.01
CA GLN A 14 -23.41 -17.10 3.24
C GLN A 14 -22.91 -16.29 4.45
N GLN A 15 -21.82 -15.55 4.31
CA GLN A 15 -21.29 -14.71 5.38
C GLN A 15 -22.28 -13.60 5.77
N ILE A 16 -22.83 -12.89 4.78
CA ILE A 16 -23.84 -11.83 5.00
C ILE A 16 -25.06 -12.41 5.72
N LYS A 17 -25.57 -13.56 5.25
CA LYS A 17 -26.72 -14.23 5.86
C LYS A 17 -26.47 -14.61 7.32
N THR A 18 -25.34 -15.26 7.59
CA THR A 18 -24.97 -15.64 8.96
C THR A 18 -24.92 -14.42 9.89
N THR A 19 -24.31 -13.33 9.44
CA THR A 19 -24.26 -12.08 10.22
C THR A 19 -25.65 -11.46 10.45
N LEU A 20 -26.54 -11.48 9.44
CA LEU A 20 -27.93 -11.03 9.59
C LEU A 20 -28.73 -11.89 10.57
N ASP A 21 -28.56 -13.22 10.52
CA ASP A 21 -29.23 -14.15 11.42
C ASP A 21 -28.79 -13.95 12.88
N GLU A 22 -27.51 -13.63 13.11
CA GLU A 22 -26.91 -13.45 14.44
C GLU A 22 -27.15 -12.05 15.03
N HIS A 23 -27.14 -10.99 14.20
CA HIS A 23 -27.07 -9.58 14.64
C HIS A 23 -28.15 -8.67 14.03
N GLY A 24 -29.25 -9.23 13.49
CA GLY A 24 -30.25 -8.48 12.70
C GLY A 24 -30.80 -7.20 13.33
N ASP A 25 -31.07 -7.19 14.64
CA ASP A 25 -31.59 -6.00 15.35
C ASP A 25 -30.54 -4.88 15.47
N GLU A 26 -29.29 -5.24 15.76
CA GLU A 26 -28.16 -4.31 15.86
C GLU A 26 -27.86 -3.70 14.48
N ILE A 27 -27.89 -4.52 13.43
CA ILE A 27 -27.71 -4.10 12.04
C ILE A 27 -28.82 -3.14 11.62
N THR A 28 -30.08 -3.49 11.89
CA THR A 28 -31.24 -2.63 11.61
C THR A 28 -31.08 -1.27 12.25
N THR A 29 -30.68 -1.25 13.52
CA THR A 29 -30.43 -0.01 14.28
C THR A 29 -29.30 0.80 13.64
N THR A 30 -28.20 0.16 13.25
CA THR A 30 -27.06 0.80 12.62
C THR A 30 -27.43 1.44 11.29
N LEU A 31 -28.13 0.71 10.42
CA LEU A 31 -28.61 1.22 9.14
C LEU A 31 -29.58 2.42 9.31
N GLN A 32 -30.47 2.39 10.31
CA GLN A 32 -31.35 3.51 10.64
C GLN A 32 -30.56 4.75 11.06
N ARG A 33 -29.54 4.59 11.90
CA ARG A 33 -28.71 5.71 12.38
C ARG A 33 -27.94 6.37 11.23
N VAL A 34 -27.44 5.59 10.27
CA VAL A 34 -26.82 6.15 9.05
C VAL A 34 -27.84 6.92 8.23
N ALA A 35 -29.02 6.33 7.99
CA ALA A 35 -30.09 6.94 7.21
C ALA A 35 -30.56 8.28 7.80
N LEU A 36 -30.64 8.37 9.13
CA LEU A 36 -31.00 9.60 9.86
C LEU A 36 -29.83 10.59 10.01
N GLY A 37 -28.61 10.20 9.63
CA GLY A 37 -27.40 11.00 9.80
C GLY A 37 -26.88 11.08 11.24
N GLU A 38 -27.39 10.23 12.13
CA GLU A 38 -26.94 10.09 13.51
C GLU A 38 -25.60 9.35 13.63
N LEU A 39 -25.33 8.44 12.70
CA LEU A 39 -24.02 7.84 12.48
C LEU A 39 -23.40 8.46 11.23
N LYS A 40 -22.27 9.15 11.39
CA LYS A 40 -21.52 9.71 10.26
C LYS A 40 -20.69 8.60 9.61
N PRO A 41 -20.79 8.42 8.29
CA PRO A 41 -19.92 7.51 7.55
C PRO A 41 -18.45 7.89 7.70
N VAL A 42 -17.58 6.88 7.75
CA VAL A 42 -16.11 7.05 7.73
C VAL A 42 -15.57 7.01 6.30
N GLU A 43 -16.38 6.53 5.37
CA GLU A 43 -16.09 6.41 3.95
C GLU A 43 -15.92 7.76 3.24
N THR A 44 -15.10 7.75 2.21
CA THR A 44 -14.98 8.84 1.24
C THR A 44 -16.08 8.72 0.20
N LEU A 45 -17.19 9.42 0.41
CA LEU A 45 -18.36 9.40 -0.48
C LEU A 45 -18.58 10.77 -1.12
N SER A 46 -18.96 10.77 -2.40
CA SER A 46 -19.54 11.98 -3.01
C SER A 46 -20.89 12.32 -2.37
N PRO A 47 -21.37 13.58 -2.48
CA PRO A 47 -22.68 13.96 -1.95
C PRO A 47 -23.84 13.10 -2.50
N GLU A 48 -23.78 12.72 -3.78
CA GLU A 48 -24.78 11.86 -4.43
C GLU A 48 -24.74 10.43 -3.89
N GLU A 49 -23.55 9.84 -3.72
CA GLU A 49 -23.41 8.51 -3.13
C GLU A 49 -23.91 8.47 -1.68
N LEU A 50 -23.62 9.51 -0.89
CA LEU A 50 -24.08 9.62 0.48
C LEU A 50 -25.62 9.70 0.56
N GLU A 51 -26.26 10.44 -0.33
CA GLU A 51 -27.72 10.51 -0.43
C GLU A 51 -28.31 9.14 -0.78
N CYS A 52 -27.77 8.48 -1.80
CA CYS A 52 -28.21 7.15 -2.22
C CYS A 52 -28.03 6.10 -1.11
N ALA A 53 -26.89 6.13 -0.40
CA ALA A 53 -26.61 5.22 0.70
C ALA A 53 -27.61 5.40 1.85
N ARG A 54 -27.92 6.65 2.24
CA ARG A 54 -28.90 6.93 3.30
C ARG A 54 -30.29 6.44 2.95
N GLU A 55 -30.75 6.70 1.72
CA GLU A 55 -32.06 6.23 1.26
C GLU A 55 -32.12 4.69 1.20
N LEU A 56 -31.08 4.04 0.68
CA LEU A 56 -30.99 2.59 0.63
C LEU A 56 -31.02 1.99 2.04
N PHE A 57 -30.19 2.49 2.95
CA PHE A 57 -30.07 1.92 4.30
C PHE A 57 -31.35 2.09 5.09
N GLY A 58 -32.00 3.25 4.99
CA GLY A 58 -33.29 3.50 5.62
C GLY A 58 -34.39 2.60 5.07
N TRP A 59 -34.38 2.34 3.75
CA TRP A 59 -35.34 1.44 3.11
C TRP A 59 -35.12 -0.02 3.53
N VAL A 60 -33.87 -0.49 3.59
CA VAL A 60 -33.53 -1.84 4.05
C VAL A 60 -33.94 -2.05 5.50
N ALA A 61 -33.61 -1.08 6.37
CA ALA A 61 -33.95 -1.17 7.78
C ALA A 61 -35.46 -1.11 8.06
N LYS A 62 -36.23 -0.38 7.24
CA LYS A 62 -37.70 -0.33 7.34
C LYS A 62 -38.35 -1.67 7.02
N HIS A 63 -37.78 -2.45 6.10
CA HIS A 63 -38.36 -3.70 5.61
C HIS A 63 -37.73 -4.96 6.20
N ASP A 64 -36.98 -4.81 7.30
CA ASP A 64 -36.23 -5.89 7.95
C ASP A 64 -35.10 -6.43 7.03
N PRO A 65 -33.82 -6.19 7.35
CA PRO A 65 -32.69 -6.56 6.51
C PRO A 65 -32.67 -8.03 6.10
N LEU A 66 -33.11 -8.94 6.97
CA LEU A 66 -33.15 -10.38 6.68
C LEU A 66 -34.21 -10.73 5.63
N LYS A 67 -35.37 -10.06 5.68
CA LYS A 67 -36.43 -10.22 4.66
C LYS A 67 -36.02 -9.66 3.31
N VAL A 68 -35.36 -8.50 3.30
CA VAL A 68 -34.80 -7.92 2.09
C VAL A 68 -33.77 -8.87 1.48
N TRP A 69 -32.85 -9.39 2.30
CA TRP A 69 -31.83 -10.34 1.86
C TRP A 69 -32.43 -11.60 1.23
N ALA A 70 -33.43 -12.22 1.88
CA ALA A 70 -34.09 -13.43 1.36
C ALA A 70 -34.76 -13.26 -0.01
N LYS A 71 -35.04 -12.01 -0.42
CA LYS A 71 -35.62 -11.68 -1.73
C LYS A 71 -34.56 -11.36 -2.78
N VAL A 72 -33.46 -10.72 -2.37
CA VAL A 72 -32.36 -10.34 -3.26
C VAL A 72 -31.44 -11.52 -3.55
N GLU A 73 -31.18 -12.38 -2.56
CA GLU A 73 -30.25 -13.52 -2.64
C GLU A 73 -30.48 -14.40 -3.89
N PRO A 74 -31.72 -14.84 -4.23
CA PRO A 74 -31.95 -15.68 -5.40
C PRO A 74 -31.67 -14.99 -6.74
N LEU A 75 -31.66 -13.65 -6.76
CA LEU A 75 -31.52 -12.82 -7.96
C LEU A 75 -30.07 -12.39 -8.22
N LEU A 76 -29.20 -12.42 -7.20
CA LEU A 76 -27.78 -12.02 -7.30
C LEU A 76 -27.01 -12.71 -8.45
N PRO A 77 -27.18 -14.02 -8.72
CA PRO A 77 -26.52 -14.65 -9.86
C PRO A 77 -26.89 -14.06 -11.23
N GLU A 78 -28.13 -13.61 -11.41
CA GLU A 78 -28.61 -13.01 -12.66
C GLU A 78 -28.19 -11.53 -12.77
N LEU A 79 -28.14 -10.83 -11.64
CA LEU A 79 -27.65 -9.46 -11.51
C LEU A 79 -26.17 -9.32 -11.90
N ILE A 80 -25.36 -10.31 -11.52
CA ILE A 80 -23.92 -10.32 -11.79
C ILE A 80 -23.60 -10.94 -13.16
N GLY A 81 -24.47 -11.83 -13.64
CA GLY A 81 -24.25 -12.59 -14.88
C GLY A 81 -24.75 -11.97 -16.18
N SER A 82 -25.66 -10.98 -16.15
CA SER A 82 -26.32 -10.48 -17.35
C SER A 82 -25.81 -9.11 -17.85
N ALA A 83 -25.65 -9.01 -19.18
CA ALA A 83 -25.44 -7.75 -19.89
C ALA A 83 -26.72 -6.89 -19.97
N ALA A 84 -27.87 -7.39 -19.48
CA ALA A 84 -29.14 -6.67 -19.51
C ALA A 84 -29.13 -5.50 -18.51
N ASP A 85 -29.78 -4.40 -18.89
CA ASP A 85 -30.18 -3.33 -17.98
C ASP A 85 -31.29 -3.91 -17.10
N ILE A 86 -30.92 -4.56 -15.99
CA ILE A 86 -31.92 -4.97 -15.01
C ILE A 86 -32.43 -3.69 -14.37
N ALA A 87 -33.69 -3.39 -14.66
CA ALA A 87 -34.37 -2.28 -14.07
C ALA A 87 -34.68 -2.70 -12.62
N LEU A 88 -34.10 -1.97 -11.65
CA LEU A 88 -34.24 -2.21 -10.21
C LEU A 88 -35.71 -2.34 -9.78
N ASP A 89 -36.63 -1.72 -10.52
CA ASP A 89 -38.07 -1.84 -10.34
C ASP A 89 -38.60 -3.27 -10.48
N GLU A 90 -38.02 -4.14 -11.31
CA GLU A 90 -38.45 -5.54 -11.48
C GLU A 90 -38.17 -6.42 -10.24
N ILE A 91 -37.16 -6.09 -9.44
CA ILE A 91 -36.78 -6.82 -8.22
C ILE A 91 -37.75 -6.54 -7.06
N PHE A 92 -38.34 -5.35 -7.04
CA PHE A 92 -39.12 -4.85 -5.91
C PHE A 92 -40.61 -4.59 -6.26
N VAL A 93 -41.17 -5.30 -7.25
CA VAL A 93 -42.63 -5.31 -7.55
C VAL A 93 -43.44 -6.08 -6.48
N ASP A 94 -42.79 -6.64 -5.45
CA ASP A 94 -43.46 -7.33 -4.34
C ASP A 94 -44.23 -6.31 -3.46
N PRO A 95 -45.57 -6.45 -3.30
CA PRO A 95 -46.39 -5.54 -2.49
C PRO A 95 -45.92 -5.38 -1.04
N GLY A 96 -45.12 -6.32 -0.52
CA GLY A 96 -44.57 -6.29 0.84
C GLY A 96 -43.40 -5.32 1.07
N PHE A 97 -42.78 -4.80 0.00
CA PHE A 97 -41.56 -3.97 0.08
C PHE A 97 -41.76 -2.51 -0.37
N GLY A 98 -42.99 -2.16 -0.80
CA GLY A 98 -43.33 -0.82 -1.26
C GLY A 98 -42.51 -0.34 -2.46
N GLU A 99 -42.55 0.95 -2.76
CA GLU A 99 -41.71 1.52 -3.81
C GLU A 99 -40.26 1.71 -3.35
N LEU A 100 -39.31 1.40 -4.23
CA LEU A 100 -37.91 1.78 -4.06
C LEU A 100 -37.77 3.31 -3.85
N PRO A 101 -36.77 3.74 -3.04
CA PRO A 101 -36.45 5.15 -2.89
C PRO A 101 -36.20 5.86 -4.23
N PRO A 102 -36.67 7.11 -4.40
CA PRO A 102 -36.53 7.84 -5.66
C PRO A 102 -35.08 8.04 -6.12
N SER A 103 -34.11 8.16 -5.22
CA SER A 103 -32.68 8.26 -5.60
C SER A 103 -32.21 7.01 -6.33
N LEU A 104 -32.59 5.83 -5.84
CA LEU A 104 -32.20 4.54 -6.42
C LEU A 104 -32.85 4.32 -7.79
N LYS A 105 -34.05 4.87 -8.05
CA LYS A 105 -34.68 4.84 -9.38
C LYS A 105 -33.94 5.68 -10.43
N LYS A 106 -33.10 6.64 -10.00
CA LYS A 106 -32.29 7.47 -10.91
C LYS A 106 -30.96 6.81 -11.28
N LEU A 107 -30.54 5.79 -10.53
CA LEU A 107 -29.32 5.04 -10.80
C LEU A 107 -29.50 4.18 -12.04
N LYS A 108 -28.71 4.47 -13.09
CA LYS A 108 -28.72 3.73 -14.34
C LYS A 108 -27.42 2.99 -14.62
N ASP A 109 -26.36 3.29 -13.86
CA ASP A 109 -25.06 2.71 -14.10
C ASP A 109 -24.78 1.55 -13.13
N LYS A 110 -24.29 0.44 -13.68
CA LYS A 110 -24.03 -0.80 -12.94
C LYS A 110 -22.94 -0.64 -11.87
N ARG A 111 -22.04 0.34 -12.03
CA ARG A 111 -20.89 0.54 -11.15
C ARG A 111 -21.32 1.16 -9.82
N THR A 112 -22.15 2.20 -9.86
CA THR A 112 -22.71 2.83 -8.67
C THR A 112 -23.57 1.86 -7.87
N LEU A 113 -24.33 0.97 -8.56
CA LEU A 113 -25.07 -0.09 -7.89
C LEU A 113 -24.15 -1.09 -7.18
N ALA A 114 -23.08 -1.54 -7.83
CA ALA A 114 -22.10 -2.42 -7.19
C ALA A 114 -21.45 -1.76 -5.97
N ARG A 115 -21.07 -0.48 -6.11
CA ARG A 115 -20.53 0.36 -5.03
C ARG A 115 -21.47 0.42 -3.82
N LEU A 116 -22.75 0.72 -4.03
CA LEU A 116 -23.75 0.75 -2.95
C LEU A 116 -23.97 -0.62 -2.31
N GLY A 117 -23.91 -1.70 -3.09
CA GLY A 117 -24.00 -3.08 -2.56
C GLY A 117 -22.82 -3.43 -1.65
N VAL A 118 -21.59 -3.07 -2.06
CA VAL A 118 -20.39 -3.23 -1.23
C VAL A 118 -20.50 -2.39 0.06
N LEU A 119 -20.96 -1.15 -0.05
CA LEU A 119 -21.18 -0.28 1.10
C LEU A 119 -22.25 -0.84 2.04
N LEU A 120 -23.36 -1.38 1.54
CA LEU A 120 -24.36 -2.02 2.41
C LEU A 120 -23.79 -3.25 3.12
N ALA A 121 -23.02 -4.08 2.41
CA ALA A 121 -22.36 -5.25 2.99
C ALA A 121 -21.39 -4.86 4.11
N SER A 122 -20.67 -3.73 3.97
CA SER A 122 -19.76 -3.26 5.00
C SER A 122 -20.48 -2.89 6.29
N TYR A 123 -21.70 -2.36 6.23
CA TYR A 123 -22.49 -2.03 7.44
C TYR A 123 -23.25 -3.21 8.02
N ILE A 124 -23.56 -4.23 7.21
CA ILE A 124 -24.08 -5.51 7.72
C ILE A 124 -22.98 -6.25 8.49
N CYS A 125 -21.78 -6.34 7.91
CA CYS A 125 -20.61 -6.96 8.51
C CYS A 125 -19.67 -5.91 9.13
N TYR A 126 -20.22 -4.98 9.93
CA TYR A 126 -19.54 -3.76 10.38
C TYR A 126 -18.09 -3.98 10.84
N ASP A 127 -17.89 -4.82 11.85
CA ASP A 127 -16.56 -4.98 12.44
C ASP A 127 -15.55 -5.58 11.45
N GLN A 128 -15.99 -6.50 10.59
CA GLN A 128 -15.15 -7.19 9.61
C GLN A 128 -14.62 -6.26 8.51
N PHE A 129 -15.34 -5.17 8.23
CA PHE A 129 -14.99 -4.20 7.18
C PHE A 129 -14.35 -2.93 7.73
N HIS A 130 -14.73 -2.48 8.92
CA HIS A 130 -14.32 -1.18 9.46
C HIS A 130 -13.10 -1.27 10.39
N TYR A 131 -12.67 -2.47 10.77
CA TYR A 131 -11.48 -2.69 11.58
C TYR A 131 -10.55 -3.72 10.94
N PRO A 132 -9.23 -3.53 11.05
CA PRO A 132 -8.25 -4.57 10.74
C PRO A 132 -8.59 -5.88 11.47
N GLN A 133 -8.54 -6.99 10.74
CA GLN A 133 -8.82 -8.33 11.27
C GLN A 133 -7.51 -9.11 11.42
N PRO A 134 -7.19 -9.65 12.61
CA PRO A 134 -5.96 -10.41 12.81
C PRO A 134 -5.88 -11.63 11.89
N GLU A 135 -4.71 -11.86 11.31
CA GLU A 135 -4.42 -13.12 10.60
C GLU A 135 -4.21 -14.25 11.61
N THR A 136 -4.65 -15.45 11.26
CA THR A 136 -4.55 -16.63 12.14
C THR A 136 -3.84 -17.82 11.49
N GLY A 137 -3.63 -17.76 10.18
CA GLY A 137 -3.02 -18.83 9.40
C GLY A 137 -2.11 -18.29 8.32
N VAL A 138 -2.33 -18.76 7.10
CA VAL A 138 -1.59 -18.33 5.92
C VAL A 138 -2.37 -17.20 5.26
N TYR A 139 -1.75 -16.03 5.17
CA TYR A 139 -2.36 -14.89 4.50
C TYR A 139 -2.59 -15.22 3.02
N ASN A 140 -3.85 -15.11 2.58
CA ASN A 140 -4.25 -15.41 1.22
C ASN A 140 -5.48 -14.60 0.79
N ILE A 141 -5.22 -13.39 0.27
CA ILE A 141 -6.26 -12.56 -0.33
C ILE A 141 -6.76 -13.10 -1.68
N SER A 142 -5.89 -13.82 -2.43
CA SER A 142 -6.21 -14.34 -3.76
C SER A 142 -7.26 -15.46 -3.74
N GLY A 143 -7.34 -16.20 -2.63
CA GLY A 143 -8.20 -17.39 -2.48
C GLY A 143 -9.56 -17.13 -1.85
N SER A 144 -9.73 -16.05 -1.08
CA SER A 144 -10.97 -15.76 -0.34
C SER A 144 -11.81 -14.68 -1.01
N ALA A 145 -13.05 -15.02 -1.37
CA ALA A 145 -13.97 -14.06 -1.99
C ALA A 145 -14.39 -12.95 -1.03
N PHE A 146 -14.54 -13.26 0.26
CA PHE A 146 -14.91 -12.28 1.27
C PHE A 146 -13.74 -11.31 1.56
N GLU A 147 -12.50 -11.80 1.57
CA GLU A 147 -11.32 -10.92 1.67
C GLU A 147 -11.18 -10.01 0.45
N LYS A 148 -11.44 -10.51 -0.76
CA LYS A 148 -11.50 -9.65 -1.96
C LYS A 148 -12.59 -8.59 -1.86
N LEU A 149 -13.74 -8.91 -1.27
CA LEU A 149 -14.81 -7.94 -1.05
C LEU A 149 -14.40 -6.84 -0.06
N LYS A 150 -13.75 -7.22 1.05
CA LYS A 150 -13.15 -6.29 2.02
C LYS A 150 -12.11 -5.39 1.34
N TRP A 151 -11.24 -5.98 0.53
CA TRP A 151 -10.25 -5.24 -0.25
C TRP A 151 -10.89 -4.19 -1.16
N VAL A 152 -11.93 -4.58 -1.91
CA VAL A 152 -12.67 -3.66 -2.80
C VAL A 152 -13.30 -2.52 -2.00
N TYR A 153 -13.88 -2.81 -0.83
CA TYR A 153 -14.40 -1.78 0.07
C TYR A 153 -13.31 -0.80 0.51
N ARG A 154 -12.16 -1.30 0.96
CA ARG A 154 -11.06 -0.43 1.40
C ARG A 154 -10.53 0.43 0.26
N TYR A 155 -10.39 -0.15 -0.95
CA TYR A 155 -9.94 0.58 -2.14
C TYR A 155 -10.94 1.65 -2.57
N TRP A 156 -12.24 1.34 -2.62
CA TRP A 156 -13.27 2.27 -3.14
C TRP A 156 -13.75 3.32 -2.16
N PHE A 157 -13.68 3.05 -0.86
CA PHE A 157 -14.41 3.86 0.12
C PHE A 157 -13.58 4.24 1.34
N ASN A 158 -12.87 3.28 1.94
CA ASN A 158 -12.33 3.48 3.28
C ASN A 158 -11.01 2.76 3.50
N GLN A 159 -9.92 3.46 3.20
CA GLN A 159 -8.60 3.05 3.67
C GLN A 159 -8.61 3.12 5.20
N LEU A 160 -8.38 2.00 5.89
CA LEU A 160 -8.62 1.89 7.33
C LEU A 160 -7.64 2.76 8.11
N GLU A 161 -8.15 3.86 8.67
CA GLU A 161 -7.41 4.86 9.45
C GLU A 161 -7.33 4.54 10.95
N VAL A 162 -7.57 3.28 11.30
CA VAL A 162 -7.56 2.74 12.66
C VAL A 162 -6.67 1.51 12.72
N ALA A 163 -6.05 1.27 13.87
CA ALA A 163 -5.29 0.05 14.09
C ALA A 163 -6.19 -1.12 14.53
N GLU A 164 -5.62 -2.31 14.58
CA GLU A 164 -6.27 -3.49 15.15
C GLU A 164 -6.87 -3.20 16.54
N LEU A 165 -8.14 -3.56 16.72
CA LEU A 165 -8.90 -3.18 17.91
C LEU A 165 -8.25 -3.74 19.19
N GLY A 166 -7.99 -2.87 20.16
CA GLY A 166 -7.39 -3.26 21.44
C GLY A 166 -5.86 -3.49 21.41
N SER A 167 -5.21 -3.36 20.25
CA SER A 167 -3.75 -3.52 20.11
C SER A 167 -2.93 -2.42 20.79
N GLY A 168 -3.52 -1.22 20.96
CA GLY A 168 -2.81 -0.05 21.47
C GLY A 168 -1.82 0.57 20.47
N LEU A 169 -1.80 0.11 19.22
CA LEU A 169 -0.82 0.53 18.22
C LEU A 169 -0.91 2.03 17.87
N GLU A 170 -2.10 2.62 17.85
CA GLU A 170 -2.26 4.06 17.59
C GLU A 170 -1.49 4.91 18.61
N ALA A 171 -1.67 4.62 19.91
CA ALA A 171 -0.96 5.30 20.99
C ALA A 171 0.54 4.97 20.97
N PHE A 172 0.90 3.73 20.64
CA PHE A 172 2.28 3.30 20.50
C PHE A 172 3.03 4.09 19.41
N PHE A 173 2.45 4.22 18.22
CA PHE A 173 3.04 4.97 17.11
C PHE A 173 3.08 6.47 17.39
N ALA A 174 2.01 7.04 17.95
CA ALA A 174 1.99 8.45 18.36
C ALA A 174 3.08 8.80 19.40
N SER A 175 3.57 7.81 20.16
CA SER A 175 4.64 8.00 21.15
C SER A 175 6.06 7.95 20.58
N GLN A 176 6.24 7.56 19.31
CA GLN A 176 7.56 7.43 18.70
C GLN A 176 8.20 8.81 18.47
N ARG A 177 9.49 8.94 18.81
CA ARG A 177 10.22 10.21 18.77
C ARG A 177 11.44 10.09 17.86
N LEU A 178 11.25 10.44 16.58
CA LEU A 178 12.31 10.36 15.57
C LEU A 178 13.30 11.52 15.64
N GLU A 179 13.02 12.56 16.42
CA GLU A 179 13.88 13.74 16.54
C GLU A 179 15.27 13.41 17.11
N PHE A 180 15.44 12.22 17.71
CA PHE A 180 16.74 11.68 18.09
C PHE A 180 17.75 11.64 16.93
N PHE A 181 17.28 11.43 15.70
CA PHE A 181 18.11 11.44 14.49
C PHE A 181 18.31 12.84 13.90
N ASN A 182 17.59 13.86 14.39
CA ASN A 182 17.67 15.25 13.97
C ASN A 182 18.69 16.08 14.77
N LEU A 183 19.38 15.48 15.73
CA LEU A 183 20.46 16.16 16.42
C LEU A 183 21.55 16.52 15.41
N THR A 184 21.62 17.80 15.05
CA THR A 184 22.82 18.46 14.55
C THR A 184 23.86 18.54 15.68
N ASP A 185 24.24 17.38 16.23
CA ASP A 185 25.55 17.07 16.83
C ASP A 185 25.54 15.76 17.66
N PRO A 186 26.65 15.02 17.63
CA PRO A 186 27.76 15.33 18.52
C PRO A 186 28.90 15.94 17.70
N THR A 187 29.33 17.16 18.03
CA THR A 187 30.33 17.91 17.26
C THR A 187 31.50 16.99 16.95
N PRO A 188 31.65 16.55 15.69
CA PRO A 188 32.94 16.08 15.24
C PRO A 188 33.89 17.26 15.39
N ASP A 189 35.15 16.98 15.63
CA ASP A 189 36.19 18.00 15.53
C ASP A 189 35.98 18.76 14.21
N PRO A 190 35.85 20.10 14.19
CA PRO A 190 35.64 20.87 12.97
C PRO A 190 36.74 20.65 11.92
N ASP A 191 37.89 20.08 12.31
CA ASP A 191 38.95 19.65 11.40
C ASP A 191 38.76 18.21 10.84
N SER A 192 37.71 17.49 11.24
CA SER A 192 37.39 16.14 10.76
C SER A 192 36.25 16.15 9.73
N THR A 193 36.57 15.87 8.47
CA THR A 193 35.55 15.46 7.49
C THR A 193 34.94 14.14 7.94
N ILE A 194 33.65 14.12 8.30
CA ILE A 194 32.92 12.88 8.56
C ILE A 194 32.71 12.19 7.22
N ALA A 195 33.39 11.06 6.97
CA ALA A 195 33.00 10.14 5.92
C ALA A 195 31.54 9.73 6.13
N SER A 196 30.69 9.89 5.11
CA SER A 196 29.27 9.52 5.21
C SER A 196 28.68 9.11 3.86
N VAL A 197 27.63 8.30 3.94
CA VAL A 197 26.79 7.88 2.81
C VAL A 197 25.41 8.48 3.02
N SER A 198 24.91 9.23 2.05
CA SER A 198 23.53 9.73 2.05
C SER A 198 22.60 8.72 1.39
N VAL A 199 21.41 8.53 1.96
CA VAL A 199 20.40 7.58 1.48
C VAL A 199 19.06 8.30 1.35
N SER A 200 18.43 8.23 0.18
CA SER A 200 17.05 8.68 -0.07
C SER A 200 16.19 7.47 -0.43
N CYS A 201 15.06 7.30 0.24
CA CYS A 201 14.19 6.14 0.08
C CYS A 201 12.76 6.56 -0.27
N ALA A 202 12.13 5.81 -1.14
CA ALA A 202 10.71 5.93 -1.45
C ALA A 202 10.05 4.55 -1.59
N GLY A 203 8.73 4.56 -1.80
CA GLY A 203 7.90 3.38 -1.85
C GLY A 203 7.73 2.76 -3.24
N ASP A 204 6.50 2.36 -3.52
CA ASP A 204 6.17 1.46 -4.62
C ASP A 204 6.23 2.15 -5.99
N LEU A 205 6.99 1.55 -6.90
CA LEU A 205 7.07 1.87 -8.32
C LEU A 205 6.23 0.87 -9.11
N LEU A 206 5.03 1.29 -9.45
CA LEU A 206 4.02 0.55 -10.18
C LEU A 206 3.48 1.42 -11.34
N ALA A 207 4.30 1.62 -12.38
CA ALA A 207 3.90 2.41 -13.55
C ALA A 207 3.01 1.60 -14.50
N VAL A 208 1.74 1.51 -14.11
CA VAL A 208 0.66 0.86 -14.88
C VAL A 208 -0.46 1.87 -15.19
N ASP A 209 -1.45 1.41 -15.94
CA ASP A 209 -2.64 2.18 -16.34
C ASP A 209 -2.31 3.48 -17.09
N VAL A 210 -2.41 4.64 -16.42
CA VAL A 210 -2.20 5.96 -17.02
C VAL A 210 -0.74 6.41 -16.99
N LEU A 211 0.13 5.69 -16.26
CA LEU A 211 1.52 6.04 -16.01
C LEU A 211 2.41 5.60 -17.18
N THR A 212 2.30 6.31 -18.30
CA THR A 212 3.13 6.12 -19.50
C THR A 212 4.13 7.26 -19.63
N PRO A 213 5.21 7.12 -20.44
CA PRO A 213 6.18 8.19 -20.65
C PRO A 213 5.54 9.52 -21.10
N GLU A 214 4.51 9.45 -21.95
CA GLU A 214 3.80 10.62 -22.47
C GLU A 214 2.99 11.36 -21.41
N ASN A 215 2.48 10.64 -20.41
CA ASN A 215 1.68 11.22 -19.34
C ASN A 215 2.54 11.63 -18.13
N THR A 216 3.84 11.34 -18.15
CA THR A 216 4.76 11.49 -17.00
C THR A 216 5.95 12.38 -17.33
N GLU A 217 5.80 13.33 -18.26
CA GLU A 217 6.88 14.22 -18.73
C GLU A 217 7.64 14.89 -17.57
N HIS A 218 6.92 15.36 -16.55
CA HIS A 218 7.45 16.07 -15.38
C HIS A 218 7.33 15.28 -14.07
N LEU A 219 7.40 13.95 -14.14
CA LEU A 219 7.03 13.07 -13.01
C LEU A 219 7.76 13.39 -11.70
N PHE A 220 9.07 13.68 -11.77
CA PHE A 220 9.92 13.83 -10.59
C PHE A 220 10.45 15.24 -10.35
N ASP A 221 10.21 16.18 -11.28
CA ASP A 221 10.86 17.50 -11.31
C ASP A 221 10.81 18.23 -9.96
N ALA A 222 9.65 18.18 -9.29
CA ALA A 222 9.37 18.90 -8.05
C ALA A 222 10.08 18.34 -6.81
N ILE A 223 10.71 17.16 -6.89
CA ILE A 223 11.30 16.46 -5.74
C ILE A 223 12.77 16.09 -5.91
N THR A 224 13.37 16.44 -7.06
CA THR A 224 14.76 16.08 -7.38
C THR A 224 15.80 16.69 -6.42
N ASP A 225 15.49 17.85 -5.83
CA ASP A 225 16.30 18.54 -4.84
C ASP A 225 16.49 17.70 -3.56
N PHE A 226 15.42 17.03 -3.13
CA PHE A 226 15.42 16.18 -1.95
C PHE A 226 15.81 14.73 -2.27
N TYR A 227 15.03 14.08 -3.15
CA TYR A 227 15.07 12.64 -3.37
C TYR A 227 16.30 12.21 -4.18
N SER A 228 16.57 12.86 -5.31
CA SER A 228 17.55 12.41 -6.30
C SER A 228 19.00 12.84 -6.01
N SER A 229 19.27 13.44 -4.86
CA SER A 229 20.58 14.02 -4.51
C SER A 229 21.39 13.19 -3.51
N ALA A 230 20.95 11.98 -3.18
CA ALA A 230 21.67 11.07 -2.29
C ALA A 230 22.64 10.13 -3.04
N ASP A 231 23.56 9.52 -2.30
CA ASP A 231 24.50 8.52 -2.81
C ASP A 231 23.81 7.20 -3.13
N ILE A 232 22.89 6.78 -2.26
CA ILE A 232 21.96 5.67 -2.49
C ILE A 232 20.57 6.30 -2.66
N VAL A 233 19.99 6.16 -3.85
CA VAL A 233 18.61 6.55 -4.13
C VAL A 233 17.85 5.27 -4.39
N SER A 234 16.90 4.94 -3.52
CA SER A 234 16.22 3.65 -3.51
C SER A 234 14.70 3.73 -3.57
N ALA A 235 14.11 2.72 -4.19
CA ALA A 235 12.67 2.49 -4.21
C ALA A 235 12.33 1.00 -4.33
N ASN A 236 11.06 0.67 -4.14
CA ASN A 236 10.53 -0.68 -4.35
C ASN A 236 10.00 -0.82 -5.78
N LEU A 237 10.67 -1.60 -6.63
CA LEU A 237 10.20 -1.92 -7.98
C LEU A 237 9.22 -3.07 -7.90
N GLU A 238 7.93 -2.74 -7.88
CA GLU A 238 6.90 -3.72 -7.58
C GLU A 238 6.44 -4.50 -8.81
N SER A 239 6.21 -3.82 -9.92
CA SER A 239 5.80 -4.46 -11.17
C SER A 239 6.98 -5.09 -11.92
N THR A 240 6.69 -6.16 -12.67
CA THR A 240 7.62 -6.72 -13.66
C THR A 240 8.02 -5.67 -14.71
N VAL A 241 9.24 -5.78 -15.25
CA VAL A 241 9.67 -5.01 -16.44
C VAL A 241 10.11 -5.99 -17.53
N ASP A 242 9.17 -6.33 -18.42
CA ASP A 242 9.40 -7.22 -19.55
C ASP A 242 8.86 -6.61 -20.85
N LYS A 243 9.76 -6.35 -21.79
CA LYS A 243 9.43 -5.83 -23.13
C LYS A 243 8.56 -6.78 -23.98
N ASN A 244 8.48 -8.06 -23.60
CA ASN A 244 7.66 -9.05 -24.30
C ASN A 244 6.23 -9.15 -23.73
N GLN A 245 5.93 -8.43 -22.64
CA GLN A 245 4.59 -8.33 -22.08
C GLN A 245 4.02 -6.94 -22.38
N GLU A 246 2.69 -6.87 -22.52
CA GLU A 246 2.01 -5.58 -22.69
C GLU A 246 2.15 -4.76 -21.40
N PRO A 247 2.59 -3.49 -21.47
CA PRO A 247 2.59 -2.59 -20.32
C PRO A 247 1.18 -2.39 -19.74
N GLY A 248 1.10 -2.25 -18.42
CA GLY A 248 -0.13 -1.97 -17.69
C GLY A 248 -0.61 -3.15 -16.83
N ARG A 249 -1.89 -3.05 -16.43
CA ARG A 249 -2.58 -4.03 -15.59
C ARG A 249 -3.31 -5.05 -16.46
N ASN A 250 -2.86 -6.29 -16.44
CA ASN A 250 -3.43 -7.43 -17.16
C ASN A 250 -4.12 -8.37 -16.16
N GLN A 251 -5.45 -8.29 -16.06
CA GLN A 251 -6.21 -9.13 -15.14
C GLN A 251 -7.22 -9.99 -15.89
N GLN A 252 -7.10 -11.32 -15.77
CA GLN A 252 -8.16 -12.22 -16.19
C GLN A 252 -9.21 -12.38 -15.07
N PRO A 253 -10.49 -12.57 -15.40
CA PRO A 253 -11.53 -12.77 -14.39
C PRO A 253 -11.21 -13.93 -13.44
N GLY A 254 -11.10 -13.63 -12.14
CA GLY A 254 -10.80 -14.61 -11.09
C GLY A 254 -9.31 -14.79 -10.80
N GLU A 255 -8.41 -14.21 -11.60
CA GLU A 255 -6.97 -14.19 -11.33
C GLU A 255 -6.54 -12.87 -10.67
N PRO A 256 -5.45 -12.90 -9.88
CA PRO A 256 -4.72 -11.69 -9.50
C PRO A 256 -4.33 -10.89 -10.75
N ALA A 257 -4.26 -9.57 -10.59
CA ALA A 257 -3.80 -8.71 -11.66
C ALA A 257 -2.29 -8.88 -11.87
N ARG A 258 -1.88 -9.04 -13.12
CA ARG A 258 -0.46 -9.02 -13.52
C ARG A 258 -0.07 -7.60 -13.91
N MET A 259 1.08 -7.13 -13.46
CA MET A 259 1.54 -5.76 -13.62
C MET A 259 2.84 -5.74 -14.41
N ASN A 260 2.87 -4.97 -15.49
CA ASN A 260 4.10 -4.77 -16.27
C ASN A 260 4.37 -3.27 -16.47
N THR A 261 5.46 -2.79 -15.91
CA THR A 261 5.99 -1.45 -16.20
C THR A 261 6.78 -1.51 -17.51
N SER A 262 6.58 -0.52 -18.39
CA SER A 262 7.36 -0.43 -19.63
C SER A 262 8.84 -0.10 -19.35
N GLU A 263 9.76 -0.58 -20.20
CA GLU A 263 11.19 -0.24 -20.11
C GLU A 263 11.42 1.28 -20.15
N ALA A 264 10.63 2.02 -20.93
CA ALA A 264 10.71 3.48 -20.99
C ALA A 264 10.33 4.16 -19.65
N MET A 265 9.35 3.62 -18.91
CA MET A 265 9.03 4.11 -17.57
C MET A 265 10.13 3.75 -16.57
N PHE A 266 10.69 2.54 -16.66
CA PHE A 266 11.85 2.16 -15.87
C PHE A 266 13.04 3.10 -16.12
N ASP A 267 13.30 3.49 -17.36
CA ASP A 267 14.36 4.45 -17.70
C ASP A 267 14.15 5.80 -17.00
N LYS A 268 12.90 6.29 -16.91
CA LYS A 268 12.60 7.52 -16.14
C LYS A 268 12.92 7.34 -14.66
N PHE A 269 12.58 6.20 -14.06
CA PHE A 269 12.94 5.89 -12.67
C PHE A 269 14.46 5.91 -12.47
N ARG A 270 15.19 5.27 -13.37
CA ARG A 270 16.65 5.15 -13.32
C ARG A 270 17.35 6.50 -13.53
N HIS A 271 16.89 7.31 -14.46
CA HIS A 271 17.64 8.46 -14.97
C HIS A 271 17.12 9.80 -14.48
N GLU A 272 15.80 9.99 -14.39
CA GLU A 272 15.21 11.25 -13.93
C GLU A 272 15.16 11.32 -12.41
N ALA A 273 14.64 10.25 -11.76
CA ALA A 273 14.65 10.15 -10.31
C ALA A 273 16.03 9.74 -9.75
N LYS A 274 16.95 9.29 -10.62
CA LYS A 274 18.31 8.82 -10.28
C LYS A 274 18.36 7.61 -9.35
N ILE A 275 17.31 6.78 -9.34
CA ILE A 275 17.26 5.57 -8.52
C ILE A 275 18.38 4.63 -8.94
N ASN A 276 19.20 4.22 -7.97
CA ASN A 276 20.36 3.36 -8.21
C ASN A 276 20.34 2.07 -7.38
N PHE A 277 19.35 1.90 -6.50
CA PHE A 277 19.02 0.64 -5.86
C PHE A 277 17.52 0.34 -5.97
N PHE A 278 17.18 -0.87 -6.41
CA PHE A 278 15.79 -1.35 -6.49
C PHE A 278 15.58 -2.59 -5.61
N SER A 279 14.60 -2.51 -4.70
CA SER A 279 14.02 -3.72 -4.12
C SER A 279 13.11 -4.38 -5.15
N THR A 280 13.22 -5.71 -5.30
CA THR A 280 12.45 -6.48 -6.31
C THR A 280 11.70 -7.66 -5.72
N ALA A 281 11.85 -7.92 -4.42
CA ALA A 281 11.04 -8.93 -3.74
C ALA A 281 9.68 -8.31 -3.39
N THR A 282 8.68 -8.60 -4.22
CA THR A 282 7.30 -8.14 -4.05
C THR A 282 6.32 -9.27 -4.36
N ASN A 283 5.05 -9.07 -4.00
CA ASN A 283 3.94 -9.94 -4.41
C ASN A 283 3.83 -10.09 -5.95
N HIS A 284 4.24 -9.06 -6.70
CA HIS A 284 4.20 -9.01 -8.16
C HIS A 284 5.45 -9.54 -8.88
N ALA A 285 6.48 -9.98 -8.12
CA ALA A 285 7.74 -10.46 -8.70
C ALA A 285 7.57 -11.66 -9.64
N MET A 286 6.52 -12.46 -9.44
CA MET A 286 6.26 -13.70 -10.18
C MET A 286 5.05 -13.64 -11.12
N ASP A 287 4.51 -12.45 -11.42
CA ASP A 287 3.34 -12.26 -12.28
C ASP A 287 3.47 -12.96 -13.65
N TYR A 288 4.68 -12.93 -14.22
CA TYR A 288 5.02 -13.59 -15.50
C TYR A 288 6.00 -14.75 -15.31
N GLY A 289 6.01 -15.33 -14.11
CA GLY A 289 6.88 -16.44 -13.74
C GLY A 289 8.37 -16.14 -13.86
N GLU A 290 9.17 -17.20 -14.00
CA GLU A 290 10.63 -17.10 -14.15
C GLU A 290 11.05 -16.19 -15.31
N SER A 291 10.34 -16.21 -16.45
CA SER A 291 10.65 -15.33 -17.57
C SER A 291 10.52 -13.84 -17.22
N GLY A 292 9.50 -13.46 -16.44
CA GLY A 292 9.32 -12.08 -15.99
C GLY A 292 10.42 -11.62 -15.03
N VAL A 293 10.80 -12.50 -14.08
CA VAL A 293 11.93 -12.25 -13.18
C VAL A 293 13.21 -12.02 -13.98
N LEU A 294 13.54 -12.94 -14.91
CA LEU A 294 14.77 -12.85 -15.70
C LEU A 294 14.78 -11.63 -16.63
N ALA A 295 13.64 -11.23 -17.19
CA ALA A 295 13.52 -10.03 -18.02
C ALA A 295 13.75 -8.75 -17.19
N THR A 296 13.15 -8.67 -16.00
CA THR A 296 13.35 -7.55 -15.07
C THR A 296 14.82 -7.44 -14.65
N LEU A 297 15.45 -8.57 -14.33
CA LEU A 297 16.87 -8.65 -13.98
C LEU A 297 17.79 -8.22 -15.14
N ASP A 298 17.45 -8.54 -16.39
CA ASP A 298 18.21 -8.08 -17.56
C ASP A 298 18.18 -6.55 -17.68
N VAL A 299 17.00 -5.94 -17.52
CA VAL A 299 16.85 -4.48 -17.54
C VAL A 299 17.68 -3.82 -16.42
N LEU A 300 17.59 -4.33 -15.20
CA LEU A 300 18.36 -3.85 -14.05
C LEU A 300 19.87 -3.94 -14.31
N LYS A 301 20.36 -5.10 -14.78
CA LYS A 301 21.79 -5.32 -15.12
C LYS A 301 22.27 -4.38 -16.22
N ARG A 302 21.49 -4.20 -17.29
CA ARG A 302 21.82 -3.28 -18.39
C ARG A 302 21.87 -1.82 -17.94
N SER A 303 21.02 -1.43 -16.99
CA SER A 303 20.98 -0.06 -16.44
C SER A 303 22.12 0.25 -15.45
N GLY A 304 22.85 -0.78 -14.99
CA GLY A 304 23.88 -0.68 -13.96
C GLY A 304 23.34 -0.33 -12.57
N ALA A 305 22.03 -0.47 -12.33
CA ALA A 305 21.45 -0.31 -11.01
C ALA A 305 21.78 -1.53 -10.12
N MET A 306 21.93 -1.27 -8.82
CA MET A 306 21.94 -2.32 -7.82
C MET A 306 20.52 -2.80 -7.56
N TYR A 307 20.36 -4.05 -7.17
CA TYR A 307 19.06 -4.60 -6.80
C TYR A 307 19.20 -5.77 -5.83
N ALA A 308 18.15 -6.01 -5.04
CA ALA A 308 18.05 -7.18 -4.20
C ALA A 308 16.61 -7.70 -4.21
N GLY A 309 16.42 -8.96 -3.83
CA GLY A 309 15.09 -9.57 -3.64
C GLY A 309 14.74 -10.64 -4.66
N THR A 310 15.30 -10.57 -5.86
CA THR A 310 15.18 -11.59 -6.91
C THR A 310 16.57 -11.91 -7.47
N ALA A 311 16.75 -13.13 -8.00
CA ALA A 311 18.02 -13.56 -8.58
C ALA A 311 17.81 -14.58 -9.70
N ALA A 312 18.74 -14.65 -10.66
CA ALA A 312 18.72 -15.66 -11.73
C ALA A 312 19.37 -16.99 -11.30
N SER A 313 20.02 -17.03 -10.13
CA SER A 313 20.64 -18.24 -9.59
C SER A 313 20.84 -18.17 -8.08
N GLN A 314 21.04 -19.32 -7.45
CA GLN A 314 21.40 -19.40 -6.03
C GLN A 314 22.72 -18.68 -5.71
N ALA A 315 23.68 -18.68 -6.65
CA ALA A 315 24.95 -17.98 -6.50
C ALA A 315 24.70 -16.47 -6.43
N GLU A 316 23.88 -15.93 -7.34
CA GLU A 316 23.51 -14.51 -7.34
C GLU A 316 22.75 -14.11 -6.07
N GLN A 317 21.81 -14.94 -5.57
CA GLN A 317 21.12 -14.68 -4.30
C GLN A 317 22.07 -14.65 -3.08
N ASN A 318 23.15 -15.44 -3.11
CA ASN A 318 24.15 -15.47 -2.04
C ASN A 318 25.07 -14.23 -2.07
N GLU A 319 25.17 -13.54 -3.22
CA GLU A 319 25.95 -12.33 -3.35
C GLU A 319 25.19 -11.12 -2.81
N VAL A 320 25.36 -10.87 -1.51
CA VAL A 320 24.81 -9.66 -0.88
C VAL A 320 25.40 -8.42 -1.54
N VAL A 321 24.52 -7.50 -1.93
CA VAL A 321 24.85 -6.19 -2.48
C VAL A 321 25.40 -5.29 -1.39
N ILE A 322 26.58 -4.72 -1.64
CA ILE A 322 27.25 -3.74 -0.77
C ILE A 322 27.51 -2.47 -1.59
N PHE A 323 27.00 -1.35 -1.13
CA PHE A 323 27.43 -0.03 -1.57
C PHE A 323 28.60 0.44 -0.70
N GLU A 324 29.67 0.95 -1.31
CA GLU A 324 30.83 1.46 -0.58
C GLU A 324 31.19 2.87 -1.04
N LYS A 325 31.31 3.79 -0.08
CA LYS A 325 31.82 5.15 -0.31
C LYS A 325 32.54 5.63 0.95
N ASP A 326 33.68 6.29 0.76
CA ASP A 326 34.50 6.85 1.85
C ASP A 326 34.83 5.86 2.98
N GLY A 327 34.99 4.56 2.63
CA GLY A 327 35.29 3.49 3.58
C GLY A 327 34.12 3.09 4.49
N ILE A 328 32.88 3.44 4.12
CA ILE A 328 31.63 2.98 4.73
C ILE A 328 30.94 2.01 3.78
N LYS A 329 30.61 0.82 4.28
CA LYS A 329 29.92 -0.24 3.54
C LYS A 329 28.48 -0.38 4.01
N VAL A 330 27.53 -0.18 3.11
CA VAL A 330 26.09 -0.35 3.37
C VAL A 330 25.60 -1.58 2.60
N ALA A 331 25.11 -2.58 3.32
CA ALA A 331 24.47 -3.75 2.71
C ALA A 331 22.99 -3.47 2.43
N LEU A 332 22.53 -3.94 1.27
CA LEU A 332 21.17 -3.72 0.79
C LEU A 332 20.48 -5.07 0.55
N LEU A 333 19.39 -5.33 1.28
CA LEU A 333 18.63 -6.58 1.26
C LEU A 333 17.16 -6.29 0.91
N ALA A 334 16.43 -7.29 0.43
CA ALA A 334 15.00 -7.16 0.13
C ALA A 334 14.25 -8.49 0.25
N TYR A 335 13.02 -8.45 0.76
CA TYR A 335 12.17 -9.61 1.05
C TYR A 335 10.68 -9.30 0.85
N THR A 336 9.88 -10.33 0.55
CA THR A 336 8.42 -10.23 0.39
C THR A 336 7.65 -11.19 1.30
N PHE A 337 6.42 -10.83 1.61
CA PHE A 337 5.48 -11.67 2.34
C PHE A 337 4.76 -12.71 1.45
N ASP A 338 4.50 -12.42 0.17
CA ASP A 338 3.90 -13.38 -0.76
C ASP A 338 4.28 -13.12 -2.22
N LEU A 339 3.63 -13.86 -3.13
CA LEU A 339 3.75 -13.79 -4.58
C LEU A 339 2.37 -13.79 -5.29
N ASN A 340 1.33 -13.19 -4.69
CA ASN A 340 -0.04 -13.18 -5.23
C ASN A 340 -0.60 -14.58 -5.57
N GLY A 341 -0.22 -15.61 -4.82
CA GLY A 341 -0.62 -17.01 -5.06
C GLY A 341 0.19 -17.73 -6.15
N HIS A 342 1.16 -17.07 -6.77
CA HIS A 342 2.17 -17.73 -7.60
C HIS A 342 3.16 -18.51 -6.73
N LEU A 343 3.76 -19.56 -7.31
CA LEU A 343 4.80 -20.36 -6.67
C LEU A 343 6.09 -20.25 -7.47
N VAL A 344 7.22 -20.17 -6.76
CA VAL A 344 8.53 -20.39 -7.36
C VAL A 344 8.68 -21.86 -7.76
N PRO A 345 9.23 -22.17 -8.96
CA PRO A 345 9.52 -23.55 -9.36
C PRO A 345 10.41 -24.28 -8.34
N GLU A 346 10.24 -25.59 -8.24
CA GLU A 346 11.04 -26.44 -7.34
C GLU A 346 12.55 -26.24 -7.58
N GLY A 347 13.30 -26.05 -6.49
CA GLY A 347 14.75 -25.80 -6.55
C GLY A 347 15.14 -24.40 -7.03
N LYS A 348 14.18 -23.49 -7.23
CA LYS A 348 14.40 -22.10 -7.69
C LYS A 348 13.89 -21.04 -6.72
N SER A 349 13.97 -21.30 -5.40
CA SER A 349 13.61 -20.31 -4.37
C SER A 349 14.45 -19.04 -4.40
N TYR A 350 15.55 -19.01 -5.16
CA TYR A 350 16.32 -17.79 -5.41
C TYR A 350 15.62 -16.78 -6.33
N LEU A 351 14.56 -17.17 -7.05
CA LEU A 351 13.84 -16.27 -7.95
C LEU A 351 13.14 -15.13 -7.20
N ALA A 352 12.72 -15.36 -5.94
CA ALA A 352 12.17 -14.34 -5.07
C ALA A 352 12.45 -14.67 -3.60
N ASN A 353 12.92 -13.68 -2.85
CA ASN A 353 13.18 -13.79 -1.41
C ASN A 353 11.88 -13.72 -0.60
N GLU A 354 11.10 -14.81 -0.61
CA GLU A 354 9.86 -14.92 0.15
C GLU A 354 10.13 -15.32 1.62
N VAL A 355 9.58 -14.57 2.58
CA VAL A 355 9.71 -14.81 4.03
C VAL A 355 8.36 -15.17 4.68
N ARG A 356 7.25 -14.80 4.04
CA ARG A 356 5.88 -14.99 4.58
C ARG A 356 5.55 -14.15 5.82
N PHE A 357 5.98 -12.88 5.88
CA PHE A 357 5.80 -11.99 7.04
C PHE A 357 4.37 -11.91 7.60
N ASN A 358 3.37 -11.97 6.72
CA ASN A 358 1.98 -11.83 7.09
C ASN A 358 1.40 -13.11 7.71
N ASP A 359 2.04 -14.26 7.52
CA ASP A 359 1.54 -15.54 8.04
C ASP A 359 1.72 -15.63 9.56
N VAL A 360 0.78 -16.32 10.21
CA VAL A 360 0.83 -16.64 11.65
C VAL A 360 1.08 -18.13 11.86
N ASN A 361 0.48 -19.00 11.03
CA ASN A 361 0.65 -20.43 11.13
C ASN A 361 0.70 -21.12 9.75
N PRO A 362 1.86 -21.68 9.33
CA PRO A 362 3.14 -21.67 10.05
C PRO A 362 3.71 -20.23 10.19
N PRO A 363 4.59 -19.98 11.18
CA PRO A 363 5.20 -18.67 11.35
C PRO A 363 6.21 -18.37 10.21
N PRO A 364 6.56 -17.09 9.98
CA PRO A 364 7.50 -16.69 8.93
C PRO A 364 8.90 -17.30 9.13
N ASP A 365 9.59 -17.63 8.03
CA ASP A 365 10.95 -18.22 8.06
C ASP A 365 12.05 -17.17 7.84
N TYR A 366 12.67 -16.75 8.94
CA TYR A 366 13.75 -15.76 8.94
C TYR A 366 15.14 -16.34 8.59
N THR A 367 15.25 -17.61 8.19
CA THR A 367 16.54 -18.27 7.92
C THR A 367 17.32 -17.59 6.80
N LEU A 368 16.65 -17.19 5.73
CA LEU A 368 17.28 -16.48 4.61
C LEU A 368 17.86 -15.13 5.07
N ILE A 369 17.11 -14.38 5.88
CA ILE A 369 17.55 -13.09 6.43
C ILE A 369 18.82 -13.27 7.26
N LYS A 370 18.83 -14.24 8.18
CA LYS A 370 20.02 -14.55 9.02
C LYS A 370 21.23 -14.89 8.17
N LYS A 371 21.05 -15.69 7.12
CA LYS A 371 22.12 -16.07 6.18
C LYS A 371 22.68 -14.86 5.45
N GLN A 372 21.81 -13.99 4.91
CA GLN A 372 22.25 -12.81 4.16
C GLN A 372 22.87 -11.74 5.07
N VAL A 373 22.35 -11.55 6.29
CA VAL A 373 22.99 -10.67 7.29
C VAL A 373 24.38 -11.18 7.66
N ALA A 374 24.56 -12.48 7.90
CA ALA A 374 25.88 -13.05 8.17
C ALA A 374 26.85 -12.85 6.98
N ALA A 375 26.37 -13.00 5.75
CA ALA A 375 27.17 -12.73 4.55
C ALA A 375 27.54 -11.25 4.42
N ALA A 376 26.61 -10.33 4.72
CA ALA A 376 26.88 -8.89 4.75
C ALA A 376 27.98 -8.54 5.77
N GLN A 377 27.86 -9.08 6.98
CA GLN A 377 28.85 -8.89 8.05
C GLN A 377 30.22 -9.47 7.68
N ALA A 378 30.25 -10.65 7.05
CA ALA A 378 31.49 -11.26 6.57
C ALA A 378 32.19 -10.43 5.47
N LYS A 379 31.42 -9.67 4.67
CA LYS A 379 31.94 -8.69 3.69
C LYS A 379 32.36 -7.36 4.33
N GLY A 380 32.17 -7.22 5.65
CA GLY A 380 32.52 -6.04 6.42
C GLY A 380 31.51 -4.90 6.30
N ALA A 381 30.22 -5.20 6.12
CA ALA A 381 29.18 -4.18 6.14
C ALA A 381 29.16 -3.42 7.47
N ASP A 382 29.18 -2.09 7.41
CA ASP A 382 29.08 -1.18 8.55
C ASP A 382 27.61 -0.94 8.94
N TRP A 383 26.68 -1.06 7.98
CA TRP A 383 25.25 -0.86 8.16
C TRP A 383 24.45 -1.76 7.21
N ILE A 384 23.32 -2.30 7.67
CA ILE A 384 22.46 -3.19 6.88
C ILE A 384 21.05 -2.61 6.77
N ILE A 385 20.60 -2.37 5.54
CA ILE A 385 19.25 -1.94 5.21
C ILE A 385 18.50 -3.09 4.57
N ALA A 386 17.28 -3.36 5.02
CA ALA A 386 16.38 -4.31 4.40
C ALA A 386 15.09 -3.62 3.92
N TYR A 387 14.75 -3.79 2.65
CA TYR A 387 13.40 -3.55 2.17
C TYR A 387 12.50 -4.74 2.52
N CYS A 388 11.32 -4.47 3.07
CA CYS A 388 10.34 -5.52 3.41
C CYS A 388 8.99 -5.19 2.79
N HIS A 389 8.57 -5.97 1.80
CA HIS A 389 7.25 -5.85 1.20
C HIS A 389 6.29 -6.71 2.04
N TRP A 390 5.34 -6.09 2.76
CA TRP A 390 4.53 -6.75 3.81
C TRP A 390 3.24 -6.01 4.20
N GLY A 391 2.41 -6.62 5.04
CA GLY A 391 1.22 -5.97 5.60
C GLY A 391 -0.01 -6.07 4.70
N TRP A 392 -1.01 -5.23 4.95
CA TRP A 392 -2.31 -5.29 4.29
C TRP A 392 -2.54 -4.05 3.45
N GLU A 393 -2.98 -4.24 2.21
CA GLU A 393 -3.36 -3.15 1.32
C GLU A 393 -4.50 -2.31 1.92
N PHE A 394 -4.29 -0.99 1.87
CA PHE A 394 -5.21 0.06 2.30
C PHE A 394 -5.49 0.12 3.80
N GLU A 395 -4.56 -0.35 4.63
CA GLU A 395 -4.62 -0.19 6.08
C GLU A 395 -3.49 0.73 6.56
N MET A 396 -3.83 1.78 7.30
CA MET A 396 -2.92 2.88 7.63
C MET A 396 -2.00 2.58 8.82
N TYR A 397 -2.21 1.45 9.49
CA TYR A 397 -1.34 0.94 10.56
C TYR A 397 -0.91 -0.49 10.22
N PRO A 398 0.34 -0.87 10.55
CA PRO A 398 0.74 -2.27 10.48
C PRO A 398 -0.06 -3.09 11.49
N HIS A 399 -0.31 -4.36 11.16
CA HIS A 399 -0.87 -5.33 12.11
C HIS A 399 0.14 -5.68 13.20
N VAL A 400 -0.33 -6.23 14.32
CA VAL A 400 0.53 -6.63 15.45
C VAL A 400 1.61 -7.62 15.01
N ASN A 401 1.27 -8.60 14.16
CA ASN A 401 2.23 -9.57 13.65
C ASN A 401 3.31 -8.96 12.73
N ILE A 402 3.01 -7.86 12.03
CA ILE A 402 4.01 -7.13 11.23
C ILE A 402 4.96 -6.35 12.13
N VAL A 403 4.45 -5.78 13.24
CA VAL A 403 5.31 -5.17 14.26
C VAL A 403 6.24 -6.22 14.86
N ASP A 404 5.74 -7.39 15.20
CA ASP A 404 6.54 -8.52 15.69
C ASP A 404 7.58 -8.98 14.65
N ALA A 405 7.18 -9.04 13.37
CA ALA A 405 8.08 -9.38 12.28
C ALA A 405 9.23 -8.36 12.13
N ALA A 406 8.94 -7.06 12.26
CA ALA A 406 9.98 -6.03 12.24
C ALA A 406 11.01 -6.24 13.37
N HIS A 407 10.57 -6.54 14.59
CA HIS A 407 11.49 -6.90 15.68
C HIS A 407 12.34 -8.11 15.35
N LYS A 408 11.75 -9.16 14.76
CA LYS A 408 12.48 -10.38 14.35
C LYS A 408 13.52 -10.11 13.26
N VAL A 409 13.23 -9.23 12.30
CA VAL A 409 14.18 -8.81 11.27
C VAL A 409 15.35 -8.03 11.89
N ILE A 410 15.08 -7.12 12.83
CA ILE A 410 16.13 -6.39 13.57
C ILE A 410 16.97 -7.34 14.44
N GLU A 411 16.35 -8.31 15.11
CA GLU A 411 17.04 -9.36 15.87
C GLU A 411 17.99 -10.20 14.99
N CYS A 412 17.68 -10.37 13.71
CA CYS A 412 18.58 -11.05 12.76
C CYS A 412 19.83 -10.23 12.42
N GLY A 413 19.87 -8.94 12.78
CA GLY A 413 21.02 -8.05 12.66
C GLY A 413 20.87 -6.95 11.61
N VAL A 414 19.67 -6.73 11.07
CA VAL A 414 19.34 -5.56 10.23
C VAL A 414 19.39 -4.28 11.07
N ASP A 415 19.85 -3.18 10.50
CA ASP A 415 19.96 -1.88 11.19
C ASP A 415 18.87 -0.87 10.78
N THR A 416 18.28 -1.02 9.59
CA THR A 416 17.16 -0.19 9.11
C THR A 416 16.22 -1.02 8.26
N ILE A 417 14.91 -0.88 8.50
CA ILE A 417 13.87 -1.51 7.68
C ILE A 417 13.11 -0.44 6.89
N LEU A 418 12.92 -0.70 5.61
CA LEU A 418 12.21 0.13 4.65
C LEU A 418 11.04 -0.67 4.07
N GLY A 419 9.87 -0.53 4.68
CA GLY A 419 8.69 -1.30 4.32
C GLY A 419 7.85 -0.67 3.21
N ASN A 420 7.06 -1.48 2.51
CA ASN A 420 6.08 -1.13 1.45
C ASN A 420 5.03 -2.24 1.28
N HIS A 421 4.15 -2.14 0.25
CA HIS A 421 2.98 -2.99 -0.08
C HIS A 421 1.60 -2.40 0.25
N PRO A 422 1.36 -1.77 1.42
CA PRO A 422 0.00 -1.32 1.77
C PRO A 422 -0.65 -0.32 0.80
N HIS A 423 0.09 0.22 -0.18
CA HIS A 423 -0.33 1.32 -1.07
C HIS A 423 -0.84 2.57 -0.35
N VAL A 424 -0.58 2.66 0.95
CA VAL A 424 -0.83 3.81 1.80
C VAL A 424 0.37 4.01 2.72
N SER A 425 0.56 5.24 3.16
CA SER A 425 1.62 5.61 4.10
C SER A 425 1.33 5.05 5.50
N GLN A 426 2.29 4.36 6.10
CA GLN A 426 2.23 3.88 7.49
C GLN A 426 3.29 4.57 8.36
N PRO A 427 3.08 4.63 9.69
CA PRO A 427 4.01 5.29 10.62
C PRO A 427 5.38 4.61 10.69
N ALA A 428 6.31 5.28 11.37
CA ALA A 428 7.65 4.78 11.66
C ALA A 428 7.81 4.43 13.14
N GLN A 429 8.77 3.55 13.44
CA GLN A 429 9.10 3.11 14.79
C GLN A 429 10.61 3.10 15.02
N LEU A 430 11.00 3.33 16.27
CA LEU A 430 12.33 3.02 16.77
C LEU A 430 12.32 1.75 17.61
N ILE A 431 13.20 0.81 17.27
CA ILE A 431 13.40 -0.42 18.03
C ILE A 431 14.69 -0.30 18.83
N PRO A 432 14.62 -0.30 20.18
CA PRO A 432 15.80 -0.23 21.03
C PRO A 432 16.77 -1.40 20.80
N ARG A 433 18.08 -1.10 20.79
CA ARG A 433 19.12 -2.13 20.62
C ARG A 433 20.23 -2.00 21.65
N THR A 434 20.63 -3.12 22.25
CA THR A 434 21.73 -3.13 23.21
C THR A 434 23.07 -2.90 22.52
N GLY A 435 23.78 -1.83 22.91
CA GLY A 435 25.14 -1.56 22.42
C GLY A 435 25.21 -1.03 20.98
N LYS A 436 24.06 -0.71 20.37
CA LYS A 436 23.94 -0.06 19.06
C LYS A 436 22.95 1.11 19.17
N GLN A 437 22.96 1.98 18.18
CA GLN A 437 21.87 2.95 17.99
C GLN A 437 20.55 2.19 17.78
N ASP A 438 19.42 2.76 18.20
CA ASP A 438 18.09 2.20 17.90
C ASP A 438 17.89 2.00 16.39
N ALA A 439 17.20 0.93 16.00
CA ALA A 439 16.91 0.67 14.60
C ALA A 439 15.71 1.50 14.14
N LEU A 440 15.84 2.11 12.96
CA LEU A 440 14.74 2.78 12.28
C LEU A 440 13.92 1.75 11.49
N VAL A 441 12.61 1.74 11.73
CA VAL A 441 11.64 0.96 10.96
C VAL A 441 10.66 1.92 10.32
N ILE A 442 10.66 1.96 8.99
CA ILE A 442 9.57 2.53 8.20
C ILE A 442 8.66 1.38 7.78
N TYR A 443 7.37 1.41 8.13
CA TYR A 443 6.48 0.29 7.82
C TYR A 443 5.95 0.30 6.38
N ALA A 444 5.61 1.48 5.84
CA ALA A 444 5.23 1.66 4.44
C ALA A 444 5.37 3.12 4.02
N PHE A 445 6.04 3.38 2.90
CA PHE A 445 6.11 4.71 2.30
C PHE A 445 4.84 5.11 1.53
N GLY A 446 4.03 4.11 1.18
CA GLY A 446 2.90 4.26 0.26
C GLY A 446 3.34 4.25 -1.21
N ASP A 447 2.42 4.65 -2.08
CA ASP A 447 2.67 4.71 -3.52
C ASP A 447 3.67 5.82 -3.87
N PHE A 448 4.80 5.47 -4.48
CA PHE A 448 5.70 6.50 -5.02
C PHE A 448 5.34 6.83 -6.47
N VAL A 449 5.07 5.81 -7.29
CA VAL A 449 4.54 5.95 -8.66
C VAL A 449 3.48 4.88 -8.85
N SER A 450 2.21 5.22 -8.63
CA SER A 450 1.07 4.32 -8.81
C SER A 450 -0.22 5.09 -9.14
N TYR A 451 -1.21 4.39 -9.71
CA TYR A 451 -2.50 4.97 -10.08
C TYR A 451 -3.66 4.31 -9.33
N HIS A 452 -3.99 4.90 -8.18
CA HIS A 452 -5.13 4.51 -7.33
C HIS A 452 -6.16 5.65 -7.21
N PRO A 453 -6.93 5.93 -8.27
CA PRO A 453 -7.82 7.11 -8.31
C PRO A 453 -8.96 7.07 -7.29
N GLU A 454 -9.33 5.89 -6.81
CA GLU A 454 -10.43 5.70 -5.84
C GLU A 454 -9.94 5.76 -4.37
N SER A 455 -8.63 5.77 -4.15
CA SER A 455 -8.05 5.78 -2.81
C SER A 455 -7.56 7.18 -2.45
N ARG A 456 -8.28 7.84 -1.53
CA ARG A 456 -7.90 9.15 -0.98
C ARG A 456 -6.51 9.08 -0.36
N ASN A 457 -6.26 8.09 0.49
CA ASN A 457 -5.04 8.04 1.29
C ASN A 457 -3.81 7.61 0.47
N SER A 458 -3.99 6.85 -0.61
CA SER A 458 -2.89 6.48 -1.53
C SER A 458 -2.30 7.69 -2.26
N LYS A 459 -3.01 8.83 -2.31
CA LYS A 459 -2.49 10.07 -2.90
C LYS A 459 -1.41 10.73 -2.04
N LEU A 460 -1.34 10.43 -0.74
CA LEU A 460 -0.35 10.97 0.17
C LEU A 460 0.69 9.90 0.50
N ALA A 461 1.89 10.10 -0.05
CA ALA A 461 3.07 9.29 0.22
C ALA A 461 4.11 10.10 0.99
N TYR A 462 5.24 9.50 1.33
CA TYR A 462 6.40 10.27 1.77
C TYR A 462 7.71 9.64 1.30
N SER A 463 8.76 10.45 1.27
CA SER A 463 10.13 10.00 1.12
C SER A 463 10.91 10.33 2.39
N VAL A 464 11.88 9.49 2.74
CA VAL A 464 12.84 9.80 3.80
C VAL A 464 14.25 9.93 3.24
N LYS A 465 15.04 10.80 3.87
CA LYS A 465 16.46 10.97 3.57
C LYS A 465 17.25 10.99 4.87
N PHE A 466 18.39 10.31 4.88
CA PHE A 466 19.28 10.29 6.04
C PHE A 466 20.73 10.06 5.63
N ASN A 467 21.65 10.22 6.58
CA ASN A 467 23.07 9.90 6.42
C ASN A 467 23.44 8.70 7.29
N ILE A 468 24.35 7.87 6.80
CA ILE A 468 25.06 6.83 7.56
C ILE A 468 26.52 7.25 7.65
N GLY A 469 27.10 7.25 8.86
CA GLY A 469 28.48 7.65 9.05
C GLY A 469 29.07 7.15 10.36
N LYS A 470 30.40 7.27 10.50
CA LYS A 470 31.12 6.88 11.72
C LYS A 470 31.11 8.03 12.72
N VAL A 471 30.39 7.84 13.83
CA VAL A 471 30.29 8.78 14.94
C VAL A 471 30.96 8.15 16.17
N LYS A 472 32.01 8.78 16.70
CA LYS A 472 32.76 8.30 17.88
C LYS A 472 33.23 6.83 17.78
N GLY A 473 33.62 6.39 16.58
CA GLY A 473 34.13 5.04 16.33
C GLY A 473 33.07 3.97 16.10
N SER A 474 31.78 4.32 16.04
CA SER A 474 30.67 3.42 15.68
C SER A 474 29.89 3.98 14.48
N THR A 475 29.44 3.12 13.58
CA THR A 475 28.57 3.54 12.47
C THR A 475 27.15 3.77 12.97
N GLY A 476 26.51 4.85 12.53
CA GLY A 476 25.16 5.23 12.89
C GLY A 476 24.45 6.07 11.83
N LEU A 477 23.13 6.13 11.93
CA LEU A 477 22.23 6.96 11.13
C LEU A 477 22.07 8.34 11.78
N PHE A 478 22.06 9.42 10.99
CA PHE A 478 21.78 10.79 11.46
C PHE A 478 21.16 11.64 10.33
N ASN A 479 20.70 12.85 10.66
CA ASN A 479 20.01 13.77 9.75
C ASN A 479 18.79 13.17 9.06
N LEU A 480 17.94 12.44 9.81
CA LEU A 480 16.73 11.84 9.26
C LEU A 480 15.67 12.91 8.95
N GLN A 481 15.31 13.02 7.68
CA GLN A 481 14.32 13.96 7.18
C GLN A 481 13.18 13.20 6.50
N ALA A 482 11.97 13.71 6.62
CA ALA A 482 10.80 13.22 5.89
C ALA A 482 10.22 14.34 4.99
N LEU A 483 9.88 13.99 3.76
CA LEU A 483 9.20 14.86 2.80
C LEU A 483 7.85 14.24 2.43
N PRO A 484 6.71 14.85 2.81
CA PRO A 484 5.41 14.37 2.35
C PRO A 484 5.19 14.72 0.88
N LEU A 485 4.66 13.76 0.14
CA LEU A 485 4.49 13.78 -1.31
C LEU A 485 3.01 13.63 -1.67
N TYR A 486 2.60 14.28 -2.75
CA TYR A 486 1.27 14.13 -3.32
C TYR A 486 1.34 13.62 -4.77
N ILE A 487 0.52 12.62 -5.09
CA ILE A 487 0.45 12.02 -6.42
C ILE A 487 -0.65 12.71 -7.24
N VAL A 488 -0.24 13.60 -8.13
CA VAL A 488 -1.16 14.28 -9.05
C VAL A 488 -1.37 13.40 -10.27
N ASN A 489 -2.62 13.14 -10.62
CA ASN A 489 -3.03 12.42 -11.82
C ASN A 489 -4.09 13.24 -12.55
N ARG A 490 -3.68 14.37 -13.14
CA ARG A 490 -4.61 15.32 -13.75
C ARG A 490 -5.10 14.79 -15.10
N ASP A 491 -6.40 14.54 -15.23
CA ASP A 491 -7.02 14.18 -16.50
C ASP A 491 -7.08 15.39 -17.45
N LEU A 492 -6.50 15.26 -18.63
CA LEU A 492 -6.49 16.27 -19.70
C LEU A 492 -7.53 15.96 -20.80
N GLY A 493 -8.32 14.90 -20.60
CA GLY A 493 -9.27 14.37 -21.55
C GLY A 493 -8.63 13.48 -22.61
N LYS A 494 -9.46 12.72 -23.33
CA LYS A 494 -9.03 11.83 -24.43
C LYS A 494 -7.93 10.83 -24.02
N LYS A 495 -8.00 10.32 -22.78
CA LYS A 495 -7.03 9.39 -22.18
C LYS A 495 -5.61 9.97 -22.01
N ARG A 496 -5.46 11.29 -22.00
CA ARG A 496 -4.20 11.96 -21.67
C ARG A 496 -4.21 12.40 -20.21
N PHE A 497 -3.07 12.25 -19.56
CA PHE A 497 -2.88 12.65 -18.18
C PHE A 497 -1.62 13.49 -18.02
N ASP A 498 -1.63 14.32 -16.97
CA ASP A 498 -0.44 14.98 -16.43
C ASP A 498 -0.20 14.38 -15.03
N CYS A 499 0.71 13.41 -14.98
CA CYS A 499 1.07 12.64 -13.79
C CYS A 499 2.37 13.19 -13.19
N ARG A 500 2.31 13.65 -11.94
CA ARG A 500 3.42 14.29 -11.24
C ARG A 500 3.49 13.84 -9.79
N ILE A 501 4.70 13.69 -9.28
CA ILE A 501 4.99 13.55 -7.84
C ILE A 501 5.49 14.91 -7.35
N VAL A 502 4.73 15.52 -6.44
CA VAL A 502 4.98 16.88 -5.97
C VAL A 502 5.02 16.92 -4.45
N LYS A 503 5.57 17.99 -3.87
CA LYS A 503 5.57 18.19 -2.42
C LYS A 503 4.13 18.41 -1.95
N PHE A 504 3.68 17.69 -0.93
CA PHE A 504 2.29 17.76 -0.47
C PHE A 504 1.90 19.16 0.02
N PHE A 505 2.81 19.87 0.69
CA PHE A 505 2.53 21.21 1.21
C PHE A 505 2.38 22.26 0.10
N ASP A 506 3.09 22.12 -1.04
CA ASP A 506 2.84 22.98 -2.20
C ASP A 506 1.40 22.83 -2.71
N VAL A 507 0.90 21.59 -2.74
CA VAL A 507 -0.48 21.29 -3.15
C VAL A 507 -1.49 21.84 -2.16
N LEU A 508 -1.21 21.74 -0.87
CA LEU A 508 -2.08 22.26 0.18
C LEU A 508 -2.21 23.79 0.12
N GLU A 509 -1.12 24.49 -0.17
CA GLU A 509 -1.09 25.95 -0.26
C GLU A 509 -1.71 26.48 -1.56
N ARG A 510 -1.48 25.77 -2.68
CA ARG A 510 -1.86 26.22 -4.03
C ARG A 510 -2.61 25.13 -4.80
N PRO A 511 -3.72 24.58 -4.28
CA PRO A 511 -4.36 23.38 -4.84
C PRO A 511 -4.84 23.55 -6.28
N THR A 512 -5.20 24.77 -6.67
CA THR A 512 -5.69 25.10 -8.02
C THR A 512 -4.59 25.07 -9.09
N GLU A 513 -3.31 25.17 -8.72
CA GLU A 513 -2.17 25.11 -9.65
C GLU A 513 -1.87 23.67 -10.12
N PHE A 514 -2.38 22.67 -9.41
CA PHE A 514 -2.11 21.26 -9.69
C PHE A 514 -3.18 20.56 -10.53
N GLY A 515 -4.30 21.24 -10.82
CA GLY A 515 -5.38 20.68 -11.63
C GLY A 515 -6.15 19.54 -10.94
N LEU A 516 -6.25 19.62 -9.62
CA LEU A 516 -7.04 18.70 -8.79
C LEU A 516 -8.55 18.86 -9.06
N THR A 517 -9.28 17.78 -8.87
CA THR A 517 -10.74 17.79 -8.83
C THR A 517 -11.26 18.48 -7.56
N GLU A 518 -12.52 18.93 -7.56
CA GLU A 518 -13.14 19.51 -6.36
C GLU A 518 -13.14 18.53 -5.17
N LEU A 519 -13.32 17.23 -5.46
CA LEU A 519 -13.25 16.18 -4.45
C LEU A 519 -11.86 16.07 -3.84
N GLU A 520 -10.81 16.00 -4.66
CA GLU A 520 -9.42 15.95 -4.17
C GLU A 520 -9.08 17.19 -3.32
N ILE A 521 -9.48 18.38 -3.75
CA ILE A 521 -9.27 19.63 -2.99
C ILE A 521 -9.96 19.54 -1.62
N SER A 522 -11.20 19.03 -1.58
CA SER A 522 -11.96 18.89 -0.33
C SER A 522 -11.33 17.90 0.67
N GLN A 523 -10.49 16.97 0.18
CA GLN A 523 -9.82 15.96 0.98
C GLN A 523 -8.47 16.39 1.55
N LEU A 524 -7.84 17.45 1.01
CA LEU A 524 -6.51 17.91 1.45
C LEU A 524 -6.44 18.21 2.96
N PRO A 525 -7.44 18.86 3.60
CA PRO A 525 -7.42 19.06 5.05
C PRO A 525 -7.42 17.75 5.83
N HIS A 526 -8.17 16.72 5.38
CA HIS A 526 -8.18 15.41 6.01
C HIS A 526 -6.82 14.71 5.89
N LEU A 527 -6.22 14.73 4.70
CA LEU A 527 -4.87 14.20 4.47
C LEU A 527 -3.83 14.88 5.35
N ARG A 528 -3.93 16.19 5.57
CA ARG A 528 -3.06 16.91 6.48
C ARG A 528 -3.30 16.52 7.93
N ASP A 529 -4.54 16.61 8.40
CA ASP A 529 -4.84 16.56 9.84
C ASP A 529 -4.88 15.13 10.35
N LYS A 530 -5.53 14.21 9.63
CA LYS A 530 -5.70 12.82 10.05
C LYS A 530 -4.55 11.93 9.59
N VAL A 531 -4.12 12.04 8.34
CA VAL A 531 -3.05 11.17 7.83
C VAL A 531 -1.68 11.69 8.26
N TRP A 532 -1.28 12.89 7.85
CA TRP A 532 0.07 13.39 8.09
C TRP A 532 0.36 13.75 9.56
N ASN A 533 -0.54 14.49 10.21
CA ASN A 533 -0.30 15.02 11.56
C ASN A 533 -0.65 14.05 12.69
N ASP A 534 -1.57 13.10 12.47
CA ASP A 534 -2.01 12.13 13.48
C ASP A 534 -1.37 10.76 13.25
N ILE A 535 -1.80 10.02 12.21
CA ILE A 535 -1.30 8.67 11.92
C ILE A 535 0.22 8.67 11.69
N LEU A 536 0.71 9.62 10.88
CA LEU A 536 2.13 9.76 10.55
C LEU A 536 2.87 10.74 11.47
N SER A 537 2.34 11.00 12.68
CA SER A 537 2.92 11.92 13.66
C SER A 537 4.43 11.74 13.91
N PRO A 538 5.01 10.52 13.93
CA PRO A 538 6.47 10.37 14.09
C PRO A 538 7.25 11.03 12.95
N LEU A 539 6.75 10.95 11.71
CA LEU A 539 7.39 11.49 10.52
C LEU A 539 7.14 12.99 10.37
N SER A 540 5.91 13.44 10.63
CA SER A 540 5.59 14.87 10.57
C SER A 540 6.35 15.67 11.63
N SER A 541 6.75 15.07 12.75
CA SER A 541 7.60 15.71 13.79
C SER A 541 9.02 16.06 13.32
N ILE A 542 9.54 15.35 12.31
CA ILE A 542 10.89 15.55 11.76
C ILE A 542 10.88 16.17 10.36
N ALA A 543 9.70 16.42 9.83
CA ALA A 543 9.56 16.99 8.50
C ALA A 543 10.08 18.42 8.50
N GLN A 544 10.97 18.71 7.55
CA GLN A 544 11.35 20.10 7.32
C GLN A 544 10.15 20.80 6.69
N ARG A 545 9.78 21.95 7.26
CA ARG A 545 9.05 22.95 6.47
C ARG A 545 10.05 23.41 5.42
N PHE A 546 9.94 22.88 4.20
CA PHE A 546 10.68 23.37 3.06
C PHE A 546 10.09 24.74 2.67
N ASP A 547 10.22 25.71 3.58
CA ASP A 547 9.92 27.11 3.31
C ASP A 547 11.00 27.58 2.32
N ALA A 548 10.57 27.88 1.09
CA ALA A 548 11.41 28.44 0.04
C ALA A 548 11.82 29.90 0.34
#